data_AF-A0A1B6DXE7-F1
#
_entry.id   AF-A0A1B6DXE7-F1
#
_cell.length_a   1.000
_cell.length_b   1.000
_cell.length_c   1.000
_cell.angle_alpha   90.00
_cell.angle_beta   90.00
_cell.angle_gamma   90.00
#
_symmetry.space_group_name_H-M   'P 1'
#
loop_
_entity.id
_entity.type
_entity.pdbx_description
1 polymer ?
#
loop_
_entity_poly.entity_id
_entity_poly.type
_entity_poly.pdbx_seq_one_letter_code
_entity_poly.pdbx_strand_id
1 'polypeptide(L)'
;FDLSTEEENFKFTRNFYNVTIPENSFGQIYVTPEEKMGIYRKSDVEIRYRITSGDPDKFFKAEERLVGDFWFLLLRTRSGNNHVLNRERKDKYVLEVKATVNQVGSKVTIGETSAVVNIFILDTNDLKPLFYSSEYVATV
;
A
#
# COMPACT_ATOMS: atom_id res chain seq x y z
N PHE A 1 17.26 -5.31 34.91
CA PHE A 1 17.43 -5.44 33.45
C PHE A 1 16.05 -5.36 32.86
N ASP A 2 15.71 -4.20 32.32
CA ASP A 2 14.37 -3.86 31.84
C ASP A 2 14.23 -4.36 30.40
N LEU A 3 13.27 -5.26 30.16
CA LEU A 3 13.01 -5.91 28.88
C LEU A 3 12.15 -5.04 27.93
N SER A 4 11.76 -3.84 28.37
CA SER A 4 10.83 -2.95 27.64
C SER A 4 11.47 -2.15 26.50
N THR A 5 12.79 -2.14 26.35
CA THR A 5 13.47 -1.24 25.39
C THR A 5 13.55 -1.80 23.95
N GLU A 6 13.44 -3.12 23.76
CA GLU A 6 13.61 -3.74 22.42
C GLU A 6 12.36 -3.58 21.52
N GLU A 7 11.15 -3.51 22.08
CA GLU A 7 9.91 -3.35 21.31
C GLU A 7 9.73 -1.93 20.72
N GLU A 8 10.48 -0.94 21.21
CA GLU A 8 10.44 0.44 20.69
C GLU A 8 11.38 0.68 19.50
N ASN A 9 12.15 -0.34 19.10
CA ASN A 9 13.19 -0.14 18.09
C ASN A 9 12.70 -0.24 16.65
N PHE A 10 11.55 -0.85 16.40
CA PHE A 10 11.10 -1.15 15.04
C PHE A 10 9.60 -0.87 14.83
N LYS A 11 9.20 0.38 15.06
CA LYS A 11 7.82 0.85 14.82
C LYS A 11 7.73 1.57 13.47
N PHE A 12 6.58 1.43 12.82
CA PHE A 12 6.24 2.22 11.64
C PHE A 12 6.29 3.72 11.96
N THR A 13 6.61 4.55 10.97
CA THR A 13 6.59 6.02 11.13
C THR A 13 5.20 6.55 11.47
N ARG A 14 4.15 5.88 11.00
CA ARG A 14 2.74 6.11 11.36
C ARG A 14 2.01 4.78 11.54
N ASN A 15 0.92 4.82 12.32
CA ASN A 15 -0.02 3.70 12.45
C ASN A 15 -0.98 3.60 11.26
N PHE A 16 -1.19 4.72 10.56
CA PHE A 16 -2.10 4.83 9.41
C PHE A 16 -1.40 5.60 8.29
N TYR A 17 -1.54 5.12 7.05
CA TYR A 17 -1.05 5.81 5.86
C TYR A 17 -2.16 5.96 4.84
N ASN A 18 -2.18 7.10 4.15
CA ASN A 18 -3.05 7.32 3.01
C ASN A 18 -2.22 7.29 1.73
N VAL A 19 -2.71 6.55 0.75
CA VAL A 19 -2.08 6.41 -0.55
C VAL A 19 -3.13 6.43 -1.64
N THR A 20 -2.71 6.79 -2.84
CA THR A 20 -3.58 6.84 -4.01
C THR A 20 -3.05 5.94 -5.12
N ILE A 21 -3.96 5.42 -5.95
CA ILE A 21 -3.60 4.72 -7.17
C ILE A 21 -4.68 4.96 -8.23
N PRO A 22 -4.32 5.26 -9.49
CA PRO A 22 -5.30 5.36 -10.56
C PRO A 22 -6.03 4.02 -10.78
N GLU A 23 -7.32 4.08 -11.07
CA GLU A 23 -8.00 2.92 -11.65
C GLU A 23 -7.39 2.53 -13.00
N ASN A 24 -7.79 1.37 -13.53
CA ASN A 24 -7.22 0.83 -14.77
C ASN A 24 -5.69 0.64 -14.76
N SER A 25 -5.07 0.72 -13.57
CA SER A 25 -3.65 0.43 -13.38
C SER A 25 -3.37 -1.02 -13.75
N PHE A 26 -2.87 -1.23 -14.96
CA PHE A 26 -2.49 -2.53 -15.49
C PHE A 26 -1.01 -2.81 -15.24
N GLY A 27 -0.69 -4.03 -14.82
CA GLY A 27 0.69 -4.44 -14.56
C GLY A 27 1.17 -4.15 -13.14
N GLN A 28 2.45 -3.80 -12.98
CA GLN A 28 3.10 -3.56 -11.68
C GLN A 28 3.20 -2.06 -11.39
N ILE A 29 2.09 -1.44 -11.03
CA ILE A 29 2.01 -0.01 -10.72
C ILE A 29 2.11 0.19 -9.22
N TYR A 30 2.97 1.11 -8.79
CA TYR A 30 3.14 1.47 -7.38
C TYR A 30 2.07 2.49 -6.95
N VAL A 31 1.63 2.38 -5.70
CA VAL A 31 0.79 3.41 -5.09
C VAL A 31 1.60 4.69 -4.86
N THR A 32 0.92 5.82 -4.83
CA THR A 32 1.51 7.13 -4.50
C THR A 32 1.16 7.49 -3.06
N PRO A 33 2.12 7.44 -2.12
CA PRO A 33 1.87 7.77 -0.73
C PRO A 33 1.96 9.28 -0.48
N GLU A 34 1.17 9.80 0.45
CA GLU A 34 1.25 11.21 0.88
C GLU A 34 2.51 11.50 1.71
N GLU A 35 3.01 10.50 2.43
CA GLU A 35 4.23 10.57 3.23
C GLU A 35 5.02 9.27 3.13
N LYS A 36 6.29 9.28 3.55
CA LYS A 36 7.10 8.06 3.53
C LYS A 36 6.51 7.00 4.48
N MET A 37 6.38 5.78 3.95
CA MET A 37 5.84 4.64 4.68
C MET A 37 6.97 3.66 4.98
N GLY A 38 7.12 3.27 6.25
CA GLY A 38 8.16 2.31 6.59
C GLY A 38 8.66 2.42 8.02
N ILE A 39 9.85 1.88 8.25
CA ILE A 39 10.48 1.76 9.56
C ILE A 39 11.93 2.25 9.47
N TYR A 40 12.36 3.06 10.44
CA TYR A 40 13.77 3.42 10.57
C TYR A 40 14.60 2.25 11.07
N ARG A 41 15.73 2.03 10.43
CA ARG A 41 16.72 1.01 10.77
C ARG A 41 17.61 1.53 11.89
N LYS A 42 17.42 1.01 13.10
CA LYS A 42 18.29 1.31 14.28
C LYS A 42 19.45 0.32 14.47
N SER A 43 19.36 -0.87 13.87
CA SER A 43 20.34 -1.96 13.98
C SER A 43 20.52 -2.69 12.64
N ASP A 44 21.45 -3.65 12.57
CA ASP A 44 21.60 -4.52 11.39
C ASP A 44 20.52 -5.62 11.38
N VAL A 45 19.35 -5.24 10.86
CA VAL A 45 18.14 -6.08 10.80
C VAL A 45 17.55 -6.08 9.39
N GLU A 46 16.90 -7.19 9.05
CA GLU A 46 16.10 -7.33 7.84
C GLU A 46 14.62 -7.18 8.18
N ILE A 47 13.91 -6.34 7.43
CA ILE A 47 12.47 -6.14 7.60
C ILE A 47 11.76 -6.74 6.39
N ARG A 48 10.73 -7.56 6.66
CA ARG A 48 9.83 -8.08 5.63
C ARG A 48 8.43 -7.57 5.84
N TYR A 49 7.83 -7.02 4.79
CA TYR A 49 6.46 -6.54 4.83
C TYR A 49 5.49 -7.55 4.22
N ARG A 50 4.34 -7.73 4.85
CA ARG A 50 3.28 -8.62 4.37
C ARG A 50 1.90 -8.02 4.61
N ILE A 51 1.07 -8.04 3.58
CA ILE A 51 -0.36 -7.74 3.71
C ILE A 51 -1.03 -8.93 4.43
N THR A 52 -1.64 -8.67 5.58
CA THR A 52 -2.33 -9.67 6.41
C THR A 52 -3.85 -9.61 6.24
N SER A 53 -4.40 -8.46 5.89
CA SER A 53 -5.84 -8.25 5.70
C SER A 53 -6.13 -7.15 4.68
N GLY A 54 -7.38 -7.07 4.21
CA GLY A 54 -7.88 -5.99 3.34
C GLY A 54 -7.78 -6.21 1.83
N ASP A 55 -7.12 -7.29 1.40
CA ASP A 55 -6.90 -7.64 -0.01
C ASP A 55 -7.28 -9.10 -0.33
N PRO A 56 -8.57 -9.46 -0.28
CA PRO A 56 -9.03 -10.84 -0.52
C PRO A 56 -8.73 -11.32 -1.95
N ASP A 57 -8.81 -10.40 -2.92
CA ASP A 57 -8.60 -10.67 -4.35
C ASP A 57 -7.12 -10.63 -4.76
N LYS A 58 -6.22 -10.35 -3.79
CA LYS A 58 -4.76 -10.27 -3.98
C LYS A 58 -4.35 -9.25 -5.05
N PHE A 59 -5.03 -8.11 -5.14
CA PHE A 59 -4.66 -7.02 -6.05
C PHE A 59 -3.29 -6.46 -5.74
N PHE A 60 -2.93 -6.40 -4.47
CA PHE A 60 -1.77 -5.69 -3.99
C PHE A 60 -0.65 -6.65 -3.55
N LYS A 61 0.56 -6.12 -3.58
CA LYS A 61 1.75 -6.77 -3.05
C LYS A 61 2.57 -5.72 -2.29
N ALA A 62 2.95 -6.08 -1.07
CA ALA A 62 3.95 -5.36 -0.30
C ALA A 62 5.35 -5.82 -0.69
N GLU A 63 6.26 -4.86 -0.79
CA GLU A 63 7.68 -5.05 -1.04
C GLU A 63 8.48 -4.15 -0.09
N GLU A 64 9.60 -4.65 0.36
CA GLU A 64 10.58 -3.93 1.17
C GLU A 64 11.71 -3.35 0.31
N ARG A 65 12.14 -2.13 0.62
CA ARG A 65 13.37 -1.56 0.05
C ARG A 65 14.13 -0.76 1.09
N LEU A 66 15.36 -1.17 1.38
CA LEU A 66 16.26 -0.38 2.23
C LEU A 66 16.90 0.75 1.42
N VAL A 67 16.82 1.98 1.92
CA VAL A 67 17.56 3.13 1.40
C VAL A 67 18.12 3.91 2.59
N GLY A 68 19.45 3.98 2.70
CA GLY A 68 20.11 4.58 3.87
C GLY A 68 19.74 3.84 5.16
N ASP A 69 19.15 4.57 6.09
CA ASP A 69 18.66 4.10 7.39
C ASP A 69 17.16 3.82 7.40
N PHE A 70 16.50 3.67 6.23
CA PHE A 70 15.05 3.53 6.17
C PHE A 70 14.62 2.32 5.32
N TRP A 71 13.81 1.45 5.93
CA TRP A 71 13.10 0.38 5.22
C TRP A 71 11.77 0.92 4.70
N PHE A 72 11.69 1.14 3.40
CA PHE A 72 10.48 1.57 2.73
C PHE A 72 9.50 0.42 2.56
N LEU A 73 8.26 0.65 2.96
CA LEU A 73 7.11 -0.15 2.56
C LEU A 73 6.62 0.36 1.20
N LEU A 74 6.82 -0.46 0.17
CA LEU A 74 6.31 -0.21 -1.17
C LEU A 74 5.08 -1.09 -1.40
N LEU A 75 3.99 -0.51 -1.89
CA LEU A 75 2.81 -1.25 -2.33
C LEU A 75 2.65 -1.08 -3.83
N ARG A 76 2.36 -2.19 -4.51
CA ARG A 76 2.07 -2.19 -5.94
C ARG A 76 0.98 -3.18 -6.30
N THR A 77 0.40 -3.02 -7.48
CA THR A 77 -0.49 -4.00 -8.08
C THR A 77 0.26 -5.26 -8.53
N ARG A 78 -0.44 -6.40 -8.52
CA ARG A 78 0.07 -7.66 -9.06
C ARG A 78 -0.21 -7.74 -10.56
N SER A 79 0.81 -8.17 -11.32
CA SER A 79 0.63 -8.53 -12.73
C SER A 79 0.03 -9.93 -12.80
N GLY A 80 -1.04 -10.11 -13.56
CA GLY A 80 -1.67 -11.42 -13.81
C GLY A 80 -3.03 -11.64 -13.16
N ASN A 81 -3.55 -10.69 -12.39
CA ASN A 81 -4.97 -10.71 -12.04
C ASN A 81 -5.77 -10.15 -13.23
N ASN A 82 -6.74 -10.91 -13.73
CA ASN A 82 -7.72 -10.43 -14.72
C ASN A 82 -8.67 -9.35 -14.14
N HIS A 83 -8.57 -9.09 -12.85
CA HIS A 83 -9.31 -8.03 -12.19
C HIS A 83 -8.55 -6.72 -12.31
N VAL A 84 -9.20 -5.74 -12.93
CA VAL A 84 -8.72 -4.37 -13.07
C VAL A 84 -9.31 -3.55 -11.93
N LEU A 85 -8.51 -2.65 -11.35
CA LEU A 85 -9.01 -1.67 -10.38
C LEU A 85 -10.05 -0.79 -11.07
N ASN A 86 -11.22 -0.68 -10.47
CA ASN A 86 -12.33 0.09 -11.01
C ASN A 86 -13.01 0.82 -9.86
N ARG A 87 -13.04 2.15 -9.94
CA ARG A 87 -13.50 2.99 -8.83
C ARG A 87 -15.00 2.80 -8.55
N GLU A 88 -15.81 2.55 -9.57
CA GLU A 88 -17.26 2.37 -9.46
C GLU A 88 -17.62 1.09 -8.69
N ARG A 89 -16.78 0.05 -8.80
CA ARG A 89 -16.94 -1.20 -8.03
C ARG A 89 -16.42 -1.05 -6.61
N LYS A 90 -15.25 -0.42 -6.44
CA LYS A 90 -14.60 -0.24 -5.14
C LYS A 90 -13.61 0.91 -5.21
N ASP A 91 -13.93 1.98 -4.51
CA ASP A 91 -13.15 3.22 -4.47
C ASP A 91 -12.06 3.23 -3.39
N LYS A 92 -12.11 2.30 -2.44
CA LYS A 92 -11.18 2.24 -1.31
C LYS A 92 -10.82 0.82 -0.89
N TYR A 93 -9.54 0.60 -0.59
CA TYR A 93 -9.04 -0.58 0.13
C TYR A 93 -8.41 -0.15 1.45
N VAL A 94 -8.65 -0.94 2.51
CA VAL A 94 -8.03 -0.73 3.83
C VAL A 94 -7.20 -1.97 4.11
N LEU A 95 -5.89 -1.86 3.93
CA LEU A 95 -4.96 -2.96 4.11
C LEU A 95 -4.37 -2.94 5.51
N GLU A 96 -4.26 -4.11 6.12
CA GLU A 96 -3.39 -4.29 7.28
C GLU A 96 -2.06 -4.86 6.80
N VAL A 97 -0.97 -4.18 7.13
CA VAL A 97 0.39 -4.58 6.75
C VAL A 97 1.18 -4.86 8.00
N LYS A 98 1.71 -6.08 8.08
CA LYS A 98 2.62 -6.53 9.14
C LYS A 98 4.06 -6.40 8.67
N ALA A 99 4.92 -5.88 9.54
CA ALA A 99 6.37 -5.93 9.42
C ALA A 99 6.92 -6.98 10.38
N THR A 100 7.73 -7.89 9.85
CA THR A 100 8.49 -8.86 10.65
C THR A 100 9.95 -8.47 10.59
N VAL A 101 10.56 -8.27 11.76
CA VAL A 101 11.95 -7.87 11.93
C VAL A 101 12.77 -9.12 12.25
N ASN A 102 13.74 -9.41 11.41
CA ASN A 102 14.63 -10.56 11.56
C ASN A 102 16.06 -10.09 11.76
N GLN A 103 16.81 -10.87 12.54
CA GLN A 103 18.25 -10.66 12.65
C GLN A 103 18.93 -11.00 11.31
N VAL A 104 19.82 -10.13 10.83
CA VAL A 104 20.54 -10.35 9.56
C VAL A 104 21.27 -11.69 9.56
N GLY A 105 21.15 -12.42 8.44
CA GLY A 105 21.78 -13.74 8.28
C GLY A 105 21.14 -14.87 9.11
N SER A 106 20.03 -14.60 9.80
CA SER A 106 19.32 -15.58 10.63
C SER A 106 17.82 -15.59 10.31
N LYS A 107 17.15 -16.70 10.63
CA LYS A 107 15.67 -16.79 10.59
C LYS A 107 15.03 -16.43 11.92
N VAL A 108 15.79 -15.91 12.87
CA VAL A 108 15.28 -15.49 14.17
C VAL A 108 14.54 -14.16 14.00
N THR A 109 13.23 -14.21 14.26
CA THR A 109 12.38 -13.02 14.36
C THR A 109 12.54 -12.41 15.75
N ILE A 110 12.87 -11.12 15.78
CA ILE A 110 13.15 -10.36 17.01
C ILE A 110 12.08 -9.32 17.32
N GLY A 111 11.15 -9.09 16.40
CA GLY A 111 10.06 -8.15 16.61
C GLY A 111 9.04 -8.17 15.49
N GLU A 112 7.84 -7.70 15.80
CA GLU A 112 6.75 -7.56 14.84
C GLU A 112 5.98 -6.27 15.13
N THR A 113 5.53 -5.61 14.07
CA THR A 113 4.66 -4.44 14.18
C THR A 113 3.68 -4.40 13.01
N SER A 114 2.59 -3.65 13.12
CA SER A 114 1.60 -3.50 12.05
C SER A 114 1.21 -2.04 11.84
N ALA A 115 0.77 -1.74 10.63
CA ALA A 115 0.17 -0.46 10.26
C ALA A 115 -0.97 -0.68 9.28
N VAL A 116 -1.89 0.28 9.24
CA VAL A 116 -3.02 0.30 8.32
C VAL A 116 -2.72 1.21 7.15
N VAL A 117 -3.03 0.76 5.93
CA VAL A 117 -2.87 1.56 4.70
C VAL A 117 -4.22 1.72 4.03
N ASN A 118 -4.68 2.97 3.94
CA ASN A 118 -5.85 3.37 3.17
C ASN A 118 -5.43 3.66 1.73
N ILE A 119 -5.85 2.81 0.80
CA ILE A 119 -5.63 3.00 -0.64
C ILE A 119 -6.90 3.58 -1.24
N PHE A 120 -6.81 4.80 -1.79
CA PHE A 120 -7.89 5.45 -2.52
C PHE A 120 -7.68 5.26 -4.02
N ILE A 121 -8.73 4.80 -4.71
CA ILE A 121 -8.72 4.64 -6.16
C ILE A 121 -9.08 5.98 -6.80
N LEU A 122 -8.15 6.54 -7.56
CA LEU A 122 -8.37 7.77 -8.32
C LEU A 122 -9.07 7.45 -9.62
N ASP A 123 -10.04 8.29 -9.93
CA ASP A 123 -10.74 8.30 -11.20
C ASP A 123 -9.83 8.85 -12.29
N THR A 124 -9.87 8.18 -13.43
CA THR A 124 -9.08 8.54 -14.61
C THR A 124 -9.89 9.25 -15.68
N ASN A 125 -11.19 9.49 -15.45
CA ASN A 125 -12.16 10.00 -16.41
C ASN A 125 -12.03 9.29 -17.77
N ASP A 126 -12.11 7.96 -17.72
CA ASP A 126 -12.04 7.05 -18.87
C ASP A 126 -13.41 6.84 -19.55
N LEU A 127 -14.48 7.40 -18.96
CA LEU A 127 -15.84 7.33 -19.49
C LEU A 127 -16.03 8.35 -20.61
N LYS A 128 -16.42 7.84 -21.79
CA LYS A 128 -16.92 8.70 -22.86
C LYS A 128 -18.23 9.35 -22.41
N PRO A 129 -18.44 10.65 -22.65
CA PRO A 129 -19.71 11.28 -22.33
C PRO A 129 -20.83 10.59 -23.12
N LEU A 130 -21.82 10.06 -22.40
CA LEU A 130 -23.05 9.54 -22.98
C LEU A 130 -24.06 10.69 -23.06
N PHE A 131 -24.31 11.17 -24.26
CA PHE A 131 -25.41 12.11 -24.52
C PHE A 131 -26.68 11.31 -24.83
N TYR A 132 -27.75 11.54 -24.07
CA TYR A 132 -29.06 10.91 -24.30
C TYR A 132 -29.74 11.37 -25.60
N SER A 133 -29.28 12.48 -26.19
CA SER A 133 -29.71 12.99 -27.49
C SER A 133 -28.52 13.57 -28.23
N SER A 134 -28.41 13.31 -29.53
CA SER A 134 -27.45 14.00 -30.42
C SER A 134 -27.85 15.45 -30.71
N GLU A 135 -29.06 15.86 -30.31
CA GLU A 135 -29.59 17.19 -30.58
C GLU A 135 -30.25 17.78 -29.32
N TYR A 136 -29.84 19.01 -28.99
CA TYR A 136 -30.50 19.86 -28.00
C TYR A 136 -31.07 21.07 -28.73
N VAL A 137 -32.39 21.19 -28.76
CA VAL A 137 -33.07 22.38 -29.29
C VAL A 137 -33.19 23.39 -28.15
N ALA A 138 -32.60 24.56 -28.33
CA ALA A 138 -32.76 25.70 -27.44
C ALA A 138 -33.64 26.76 -28.13
N THR A 139 -34.68 27.23 -27.44
CA THR A 139 -35.45 28.43 -27.83
C THR A 139 -34.82 29.66 -27.17
N VAL A 140 -34.57 30.69 -27.99
CA VAL A 140 -34.10 32.03 -27.56
C VAL A 140 -35.30 32.96 -27.40
#